data_AF-J0Q4J1-F1
#
_entry.id   AF-J0Q4J1-F1
#
_cell.length_a   1.000
_cell.length_b   1.000
_cell.length_c   1.000
_cell.angle_alpha   90.00
_cell.angle_beta   90.00
_cell.angle_gamma   90.00
#
_symmetry.space_group_name_H-M   'P 1'
#
loop_
_entity.id
_entity.type
_entity.pdbx_description
1 polymer ?
#
loop_
_entity_poly.entity_id
_entity_poly.type
_entity_poly.pdbx_seq_one_letter_code
_entity_poly.pdbx_strand_id
1 'polypeptide(L)'
;MQGQLTQEQYDAAQQYIQIRNDYLCAKGLPSAVYDEMPSSSDDKARDKWVEFATEQFLNMQEVIKEAQCLYRQYNLYAAIQYLIVEDQMLPHLVSSLGIALNALQKYFHKSVILN
;
A
#
# COMPACT_ATOMS: atom_id res chain seq x y z
N MET A 1 -18.52 0.72 1.18
CA MET A 1 -17.48 1.12 2.16
C MET A 1 -17.60 2.56 2.67
N GLN A 2 -18.32 3.47 1.98
CA GLN A 2 -18.51 4.85 2.46
C GLN A 2 -19.19 4.85 3.85
N GLY A 3 -18.48 5.38 4.85
CA GLY A 3 -18.93 5.51 6.24
C GLY A 3 -18.30 4.54 7.26
N GLN A 4 -17.47 3.58 6.83
CA GLN A 4 -16.82 2.61 7.75
C GLN A 4 -15.33 2.87 8.01
N LEU A 5 -14.68 3.67 7.16
CA LEU A 5 -13.29 4.10 7.32
C LEU A 5 -13.24 5.60 7.62
N THR A 6 -12.26 6.02 8.41
CA THR A 6 -11.96 7.45 8.58
C THR A 6 -11.34 8.01 7.29
N GLN A 7 -11.35 9.34 7.14
CA GLN A 7 -10.67 9.98 6.00
C GLN A 7 -9.19 9.57 5.93
N GLU A 8 -8.51 9.55 7.07
CA GLU A 8 -7.11 9.16 7.15
C GLU A 8 -6.85 7.71 6.73
N GLN A 9 -7.76 6.80 7.08
CA GLN A 9 -7.69 5.41 6.62
C GLN A 9 -7.92 5.31 5.12
N TYR A 10 -8.86 6.09 4.59
CA TYR A 10 -9.09 6.18 3.15
C TYR A 10 -7.85 6.70 2.41
N ASP A 11 -7.22 7.75 2.92
CA ASP A 11 -5.99 8.32 2.34
C ASP A 11 -4.84 7.31 2.37
N ALA A 12 -4.68 6.59 3.49
CA ALA A 12 -3.69 5.50 3.59
C ALA A 12 -3.97 4.36 2.60
N ALA A 13 -5.24 4.05 2.31
CA ALA A 13 -5.61 3.04 1.32
C ALA A 13 -5.25 3.50 -0.10
N GLN A 14 -5.50 4.77 -0.45
CA GLN A 14 -5.10 5.34 -1.73
C GLN A 14 -3.57 5.32 -1.91
N GLN A 15 -2.84 5.73 -0.87
CA GLN A 15 -1.38 5.70 -0.90
C GLN A 15 -0.82 4.28 -1.01
N TYR A 16 -1.48 3.28 -0.38
CA TYR A 16 -1.14 1.87 -0.57
C TYR A 16 -1.32 1.43 -2.02
N ILE A 17 -2.43 1.78 -2.66
CA ILE A 17 -2.71 1.44 -4.06
C ILE A 17 -1.64 2.04 -4.97
N GLN A 18 -1.28 3.31 -4.75
CA GLN A 18 -0.26 4.00 -5.55
C GLN A 18 1.11 3.34 -5.43
N ILE A 19 1.61 3.12 -4.20
CA ILE A 19 2.93 2.51 -3.98
C ILE A 19 2.97 1.06 -4.52
N ARG A 20 1.87 0.32 -4.39
CA ARG A 20 1.74 -1.00 -5.01
C ARG A 20 1.80 -0.90 -6.54
N ASN A 21 1.12 0.06 -7.15
CA ASN A 21 1.16 0.25 -8.61
C ASN A 21 2.58 0.59 -9.08
N ASP A 22 3.26 1.52 -8.40
CA ASP A 22 4.65 1.89 -8.69
C ASP A 22 5.58 0.67 -8.65
N TYR A 23 5.42 -0.18 -7.63
CA TYR A 23 6.17 -1.43 -7.54
C TYR A 23 5.88 -2.39 -8.71
N LEU A 24 4.61 -2.58 -9.09
CA LEU A 24 4.25 -3.44 -10.21
C LEU A 24 4.85 -2.92 -11.52
N CYS A 25 4.76 -1.61 -11.76
CA CYS A 25 5.39 -0.91 -12.89
C CYS A 25 6.91 -1.12 -12.88
N ALA A 26 7.56 -0.90 -11.73
CA ALA A 26 9.01 -1.05 -11.56
C ALA A 26 9.50 -2.49 -11.80
N LYS A 27 8.66 -3.49 -11.55
CA LYS A 27 8.96 -4.91 -11.78
C LYS A 27 8.46 -5.45 -13.12
N GLY A 28 7.78 -4.64 -13.93
CA GLY A 28 7.18 -5.08 -15.18
C GLY A 28 6.14 -6.19 -14.99
N LEU A 29 5.43 -6.18 -13.87
CA LEU A 29 4.48 -7.23 -13.48
C LEU A 29 3.11 -7.03 -14.15
N PRO A 30 2.37 -8.12 -14.41
CA PRO A 30 0.98 -8.02 -14.84
C PRO A 30 0.14 -7.28 -13.80
N SER A 31 -0.93 -6.62 -14.25
CA SER A 31 -1.83 -5.77 -13.44
C SER A 31 -1.26 -4.42 -12.99
N ALA A 32 -0.08 -4.03 -13.46
CA ALA A 32 0.39 -2.66 -13.38
C ALA A 32 -0.46 -1.73 -14.27
N VAL A 33 -0.81 -0.56 -13.75
CA VAL A 33 -1.43 0.54 -14.52
C VAL A 33 -0.30 1.46 -14.99
N TYR A 34 0.10 1.29 -16.24
CA TYR A 34 1.27 1.97 -16.83
C TYR A 34 1.03 3.44 -17.23
N ASP A 35 -0.20 3.94 -17.12
CA ASP A 35 -0.53 5.34 -17.45
C ASP A 35 0.22 6.34 -16.56
N GLU A 36 0.73 5.91 -15.40
CA GLU A 36 1.49 6.74 -14.44
C GLU A 36 3.01 6.58 -14.54
N MET A 37 3.53 5.78 -15.49
CA MET A 37 4.97 5.56 -15.57
C MET A 37 5.69 6.87 -15.98
N PRO A 38 6.73 7.31 -15.24
CA PRO A 38 7.49 8.47 -15.65
C PRO A 38 8.13 8.19 -17.02
N SER A 39 7.80 9.01 -18.02
CA SER A 39 8.33 8.93 -19.40
C SER A 39 9.78 9.42 -19.50
N SER A 40 10.61 9.07 -18.53
CA SER A 40 12.01 9.45 -18.48
C SER A 40 12.78 8.70 -19.55
N SER A 41 13.31 9.43 -20.53
CA SER A 41 14.33 8.91 -21.46
C SER A 41 15.71 8.76 -20.83
N ASP A 42 15.86 9.13 -19.54
CA ASP A 42 17.09 8.95 -18.76
C ASP A 42 17.03 7.63 -17.98
N ASP A 43 17.84 6.67 -18.41
CA ASP A 43 17.97 5.36 -17.79
C ASP A 43 18.38 5.45 -16.31
N LYS A 44 19.21 6.43 -15.91
CA LYS A 44 19.65 6.58 -14.51
C LYS A 44 18.53 7.07 -13.59
N ALA A 45 17.68 7.97 -14.10
CA ALA A 45 16.50 8.42 -13.35
C ALA A 45 15.49 7.28 -13.20
N ARG A 46 15.33 6.45 -14.24
CA ARG A 46 14.48 5.25 -14.19
C ARG A 46 14.99 4.24 -13.15
N ASP A 47 16.28 3.94 -13.14
CA ASP A 47 16.85 2.96 -12.21
C ASP A 47 16.66 3.38 -10.74
N LYS A 48 16.90 4.66 -10.43
CA LYS A 48 16.65 5.21 -9.08
C LYS A 48 15.17 5.14 -8.68
N TRP A 49 14.27 5.39 -9.63
CA TRP A 49 12.83 5.29 -9.38
C TRP A 49 12.42 3.83 -9.12
N VAL A 50 12.98 2.86 -9.87
CA VAL A 50 12.75 1.43 -9.65
C VAL A 50 13.22 0.99 -8.26
N GLU A 51 14.40 1.42 -7.84
CA GLU A 51 14.94 1.17 -6.50
C GLU A 51 14.02 1.73 -5.42
N PHE A 52 13.64 3.02 -5.56
CA PHE A 52 12.74 3.70 -4.63
C PHE A 52 11.38 3.02 -4.52
N ALA A 53 10.71 2.75 -5.64
CA ALA A 53 9.40 2.07 -5.66
C ALA A 53 9.47 0.68 -5.03
N THR A 54 10.58 -0.04 -5.26
CA THR A 54 10.82 -1.34 -4.63
C THR A 54 10.94 -1.21 -3.12
N GLU A 55 11.75 -0.27 -2.64
CA GLU A 55 11.97 -0.05 -1.21
C GLU A 55 10.69 0.39 -0.49
N GLN A 56 9.93 1.33 -1.05
CA GLN A 56 8.67 1.80 -0.47
C GLN A 56 7.68 0.65 -0.28
N PHE A 57 7.51 -0.19 -1.31
CA PHE A 57 6.59 -1.32 -1.21
C PHE A 57 7.05 -2.36 -0.19
N LEU A 58 8.35 -2.70 -0.15
CA LEU A 58 8.87 -3.65 0.84
C LEU A 58 8.73 -3.14 2.28
N ASN A 59 8.98 -1.86 2.51
CA ASN A 59 8.79 -1.23 3.82
C ASN A 59 7.32 -1.31 4.27
N MET A 60 6.39 -1.05 3.36
CA MET A 60 4.96 -1.23 3.65
C MET A 60 4.59 -2.68 3.98
N GLN A 61 5.15 -3.66 3.26
CA GLN A 61 4.93 -5.07 3.58
C GLN A 61 5.44 -5.41 4.98
N GLU A 62 6.61 -4.90 5.38
CA GLU A 62 7.13 -5.10 6.74
C GLU A 62 6.25 -4.43 7.81
N VAL A 63 5.71 -3.24 7.57
CA VAL A 63 4.75 -2.60 8.48
C VAL A 63 3.49 -3.46 8.67
N ILE A 64 2.94 -4.00 7.59
CA ILE A 64 1.76 -4.88 7.65
C ILE A 64 2.09 -6.17 8.42
N LYS A 65 3.27 -6.74 8.18
CA LYS A 65 3.76 -7.94 8.89
C LYS A 65 3.92 -7.69 10.39
N GLU A 66 4.52 -6.59 10.78
CA GLU A 66 4.63 -6.19 12.20
C GLU A 66 3.25 -6.02 12.83
N ALA A 67 2.34 -5.32 12.17
CA ALA A 67 0.97 -5.18 12.63
C ALA A 67 0.26 -6.53 12.76
N GLN A 68 0.43 -7.44 11.80
CA GLN A 68 -0.17 -8.77 11.84
C GLN A 68 0.35 -9.61 13.02
N CYS A 69 1.64 -9.48 13.35
CA CYS A 69 2.24 -10.12 14.51
C CYS A 69 1.66 -9.63 15.85
N LEU A 70 1.27 -8.34 15.91
CA LEU A 70 0.63 -7.72 17.08
C LEU A 70 -0.86 -8.08 17.17
N TYR A 71 -1.57 -8.11 16.04
CA TYR A 71 -3.02 -8.29 15.95
C TYR A 71 -3.40 -9.69 15.42
N ARG A 72 -2.90 -10.73 16.08
CA ARG A 72 -2.97 -12.14 15.61
C ARG A 72 -4.38 -12.69 15.39
N GLN A 73 -5.38 -12.13 16.07
CA GLN A 73 -6.78 -12.52 15.94
C GLN A 73 -7.45 -11.98 14.66
N TYR A 74 -6.78 -11.08 13.94
CA TYR A 74 -7.25 -10.49 12.69
C TYR A 74 -6.48 -11.05 11.50
N ASN A 75 -7.04 -10.94 10.30
CA ASN A 75 -6.36 -11.29 9.06
C ASN A 75 -6.15 -10.03 8.21
N LEU A 76 -5.07 -9.30 8.50
CA LEU A 76 -4.74 -8.03 7.85
C LEU A 76 -4.41 -8.23 6.37
N TYR A 77 -3.71 -9.32 6.05
CA TYR A 77 -3.38 -9.66 4.66
C TYR A 77 -4.63 -9.92 3.82
N ALA A 78 -5.58 -10.74 4.31
CA ALA A 78 -6.82 -10.98 3.59
C ALA A 78 -7.66 -9.71 3.45
N ALA A 79 -7.67 -8.86 4.48
CA ALA A 79 -8.40 -7.59 4.42
C ALA A 79 -7.86 -6.67 3.32
N ILE A 80 -6.54 -6.50 3.22
CA ILE A 80 -5.93 -5.70 2.15
C ILE A 80 -6.17 -6.36 0.79
N GLN A 81 -5.89 -7.65 0.65
CA GLN A 81 -6.04 -8.35 -0.63
C GLN A 81 -7.48 -8.25 -1.16
N TYR A 82 -8.46 -8.63 -0.36
CA TYR A 82 -9.84 -8.70 -0.84
C TYR A 82 -10.51 -7.32 -0.91
N LEU A 83 -10.34 -6.47 0.12
CA LEU A 83 -11.08 -5.21 0.17
C LEU A 83 -10.41 -4.10 -0.64
N ILE A 84 -9.07 -4.09 -0.77
CA ILE A 84 -8.35 -3.02 -1.47
C ILE A 84 -7.91 -3.45 -2.86
N VAL A 85 -7.28 -4.63 -3.00
CA VAL A 85 -6.71 -5.06 -4.29
C VAL A 85 -7.78 -5.62 -5.22
N GLU A 86 -8.71 -6.41 -4.69
CA GLU A 86 -9.76 -7.07 -5.47
C GLU A 86 -11.12 -6.36 -5.43
N ASP A 87 -11.23 -5.25 -4.69
CA ASP A 87 -12.45 -4.45 -4.50
C ASP A 87 -13.69 -5.30 -4.11
N GLN A 88 -13.48 -6.35 -3.31
CA GLN A 88 -14.56 -7.18 -2.80
C GLN A 88 -15.19 -6.56 -1.55
N MET A 89 -16.51 -6.77 -1.39
CA MET A 89 -17.24 -6.33 -0.20
C MET A 89 -17.35 -7.46 0.82
N LEU A 90 -16.38 -7.55 1.74
CA LEU A 90 -16.37 -8.54 2.84
C LEU A 90 -16.49 -7.84 4.21
N PRO A 91 -17.71 -7.61 4.73
CA PRO A 91 -17.94 -6.82 5.95
C PRO A 91 -17.16 -7.31 7.19
N HIS A 92 -16.93 -8.61 7.29
CA HIS A 92 -16.20 -9.22 8.41
C HIS A 92 -14.70 -8.89 8.41
N LEU A 93 -14.14 -8.38 7.30
CA LEU A 93 -12.74 -7.95 7.20
C LEU A 93 -12.54 -6.46 7.44
N VAL A 94 -13.60 -5.67 7.59
CA VAL A 94 -13.51 -4.20 7.72
C VAL A 94 -12.70 -3.79 8.95
N SER A 95 -12.87 -4.48 10.09
CA SER A 95 -12.06 -4.22 11.30
C SER A 95 -10.58 -4.55 11.08
N SER A 96 -10.28 -5.65 10.38
CA SER A 96 -8.91 -6.00 9.99
C SER A 96 -8.31 -4.93 9.07
N LEU A 97 -9.09 -4.42 8.13
CA LEU A 97 -8.65 -3.36 7.22
C LEU A 97 -8.33 -2.08 7.98
N GLY A 98 -9.20 -1.64 8.90
CA GLY A 98 -8.95 -0.44 9.70
C GLY A 98 -7.65 -0.53 10.52
N ILE A 99 -7.33 -1.71 11.07
CA ILE A 99 -6.06 -1.94 11.78
C ILE A 99 -4.87 -1.81 10.83
N ALA A 100 -4.93 -2.44 9.66
CA ALA A 100 -3.86 -2.38 8.66
C ALA A 100 -3.63 -0.94 8.18
N LEU A 101 -4.71 -0.22 7.87
CA LEU A 101 -4.66 1.17 7.39
C LEU A 101 -4.13 2.12 8.47
N ASN A 102 -4.48 1.92 9.74
CA ASN A 102 -3.90 2.71 10.84
C ASN A 102 -2.39 2.49 11.00
N ALA A 103 -1.91 1.26 10.76
CA ALA A 103 -0.48 0.96 10.80
C ALA A 103 0.26 1.66 9.64
N LEU A 104 -0.29 1.58 8.43
CA LEU A 104 0.24 2.25 7.24
C LEU A 104 0.22 3.78 7.37
N GLN A 105 -0.88 4.36 7.83
CA GLN A 105 -0.99 5.79 8.09
C GLN A 105 0.11 6.29 9.02
N LYS A 106 0.35 5.59 10.14
CA LYS A 106 1.45 5.91 11.07
C LYS A 106 2.82 5.84 10.41
N TYR A 107 3.03 4.86 9.53
CA TYR A 107 4.25 4.75 8.74
C TYR A 107 4.40 5.95 7.79
N PHE A 108 3.36 6.29 7.02
CA PHE A 108 3.41 7.41 6.09
C PHE A 108 3.66 8.75 6.78
N HIS A 109 3.01 9.03 7.91
CA HIS A 109 3.29 10.23 8.69
C HIS A 109 4.73 10.30 9.19
N LYS A 110 5.32 9.17 9.60
CA LYS A 110 6.74 9.12 10.01
C LYS A 110 7.68 9.32 8.82
N SER A 111 7.40 8.68 7.69
CA SER A 111 8.24 8.78 6.48
C SER A 111 8.23 10.19 5.89
N VAL A 112 7.12 10.93 5.99
CA VAL A 112 7.04 12.33 5.56
C VAL A 112 7.86 13.27 6.45
N ILE A 113 8.03 12.96 7.74
CA ILE A 113 8.84 13.78 8.67
C ILE A 113 10.36 13.56 8.46
N LEU A 114 10.75 12.47 7.80
CA LEU A 114 12.15 12.08 7.60
C LEU A 114 12.70 12.42 6.21
N ASN A 115 11.87 12.95 5.31
CA ASN A 115 12.23 13.45 3.97
C ASN A 115 12.19 14.98 3.93
#